data_AF-A0A2M9R6J5-F1
#
_entry.id   AF-A0A2M9R6J5-F1
#
_cell.length_a   1.000
_cell.length_b   1.000
_cell.length_c   1.000
_cell.angle_alpha   90.00
_cell.angle_beta   90.00
_cell.angle_gamma   90.00
#
_symmetry.space_group_name_H-M   'P 1'
#
loop_
_entity.id
_entity.type
_entity.pdbx_description
1 polymer ?
#
loop_
_entity_poly.entity_id
_entity_poly.type
_entity_poly.pdbx_seq_one_letter_code
_entity_poly.pdbx_strand_id
1 'polypeptide(L)'
;MLRIFTIVGFLEGISYLVLFFNMLVLKNVNIELYKNLLFPIGMAHGLLFIAYIVMAIMLKVELKWSFKKFILISIASLIPFGTFYSEKNWLHKDM
;
A
#
# COMPACT_ATOMS: atom_id res chain seq x y z
N MET A 1 -11.91 10.36 -7.78
CA MET A 1 -11.44 9.04 -7.31
C MET A 1 -9.92 8.98 -7.13
N LEU A 2 -9.14 9.57 -8.04
CA LEU A 2 -7.68 9.55 -7.99
C LEU A 2 -7.06 10.07 -6.66
N ARG A 3 -7.53 11.20 -6.12
CA ARG A 3 -7.04 11.75 -4.84
C ARG A 3 -7.22 10.78 -3.66
N ILE A 4 -8.35 10.06 -3.61
CA ILE A 4 -8.61 9.07 -2.55
C ILE A 4 -7.68 7.87 -2.72
N PHE A 5 -7.51 7.39 -3.96
CA PHE A 5 -6.58 6.31 -4.27
C PHE A 5 -5.15 6.65 -3.86
N THR A 6 -4.69 7.87 -4.12
CA THR A 6 -3.39 8.37 -3.67
C THR A 6 -3.25 8.32 -2.15
N ILE A 7 -4.24 8.79 -1.40
CA ILE A 7 -4.24 8.74 0.06
C ILE A 7 -4.17 7.30 0.56
N VAL A 8 -4.96 6.39 -0.02
CA VAL A 8 -4.93 4.97 0.39
C VAL A 8 -3.62 4.30 0.01
N GLY A 9 -3.05 4.58 -1.16
CA GLY A 9 -1.73 4.07 -1.54
C GLY A 9 -0.62 4.56 -0.60
N PHE A 10 -0.70 5.83 -0.16
CA PHE A 10 0.20 6.38 0.84
C PHE A 10 0.04 5.71 2.21
N LEU A 11 -1.20 5.52 2.68
CA LEU A 11 -1.50 4.82 3.93
C LEU A 11 -1.09 3.35 3.89
N GLU A 12 -1.30 2.68 2.76
CA GLU A 12 -0.87 1.30 2.51
C GLU A 12 0.65 1.20 2.63
N GLY A 13 1.40 2.09 1.95
CA GLY A 13 2.85 2.15 2.04
C GLY A 13 3.35 2.39 3.47
N ILE A 14 2.73 3.32 4.22
CA ILE A 14 3.05 3.55 5.64
C ILE A 14 2.76 2.30 6.47
N SER A 15 1.59 1.67 6.31
CA SER A 15 1.22 0.48 7.07
C SER A 15 2.18 -0.69 6.82
N TYR A 16 2.70 -0.81 5.59
CA TYR A 16 3.73 -1.77 5.22
C TYR A 16 5.05 -1.49 5.94
N LEU A 17 5.49 -0.22 6.00
CA LEU A 17 6.68 0.17 6.77
C LEU A 17 6.53 -0.08 8.26
N VAL A 18 5.34 0.16 8.82
CA VAL A 18 5.03 -0.12 10.22
C VAL A 18 5.08 -1.64 10.52
N LEU A 19 4.60 -2.49 9.60
CA LEU A 19 4.76 -3.95 9.72
C LEU A 19 6.24 -4.36 9.73
N PHE A 20 7.04 -3.79 8.83
CA PHE A 20 8.48 -4.04 8.78
C PHE A 20 9.17 -3.59 10.07
N PHE A 21 8.85 -2.42 10.58
CA PHE A 21 9.38 -1.93 11.84
C PHE A 21 9.01 -2.86 13.01
N ASN A 22 7.76 -3.33 13.07
CA ASN A 22 7.32 -4.27 14.09
C ASN A 22 8.11 -5.59 14.02
N MET A 23 8.36 -6.09 12.81
CA MET A 23 9.05 -7.37 12.60
C MET A 23 10.58 -7.28 12.80
N LEU A 24 11.22 -6.18 12.38
CA LEU A 24 12.68 -6.03 12.41
C LEU A 24 13.20 -5.43 13.73
N VAL A 25 12.43 -4.54 14.37
CA VAL A 25 12.85 -3.84 15.58
C VAL A 25 12.14 -4.41 16.80
N LEU A 26 10.81 -4.32 16.86
CA LEU A 26 10.05 -4.67 18.06
C LEU A 26 10.16 -6.15 18.43
N LYS A 27 10.19 -7.04 17.42
CA LYS A 27 10.43 -8.48 17.64
C LYS A 27 11.70 -8.76 18.46
N ASN A 28 12.76 -7.97 18.25
CA ASN A 28 14.06 -8.16 18.91
C ASN A 28 14.15 -7.46 20.27
N VAL A 29 13.39 -6.37 20.48
CA VAL A 29 13.42 -5.57 21.72
C VAL A 29 12.38 -6.06 22.74
N ASN A 30 11.16 -6.36 22.30
CA ASN A 30 10.07 -6.78 23.16
C ASN A 30 9.11 -7.72 22.41
N ILE A 31 9.27 -9.01 22.65
CA ILE A 31 8.51 -10.08 21.97
C ILE A 31 7.01 -10.07 22.31
N GLU A 32 6.65 -9.62 23.52
CA GLU A 32 5.25 -9.55 23.96
C GLU A 32 4.52 -8.41 23.25
N LEU A 33 5.15 -7.23 23.24
CA LEU A 33 4.64 -6.07 22.51
C LEU A 33 4.52 -6.35 21.00
N TYR A 34 5.52 -7.01 20.41
CA TYR A 34 5.47 -7.45 19.02
C TYR A 34 4.21 -8.28 18.71
N LYS A 35 3.90 -9.28 19.54
CA LYS A 35 2.74 -10.16 19.35
C LYS A 35 1.42 -9.40 19.48
N ASN A 36 1.32 -8.51 20.45
CA ASN A 36 0.12 -7.70 20.68
C ASN A 36 -0.17 -6.73 19.53
N LEU A 37 0.88 -6.19 18.90
CA LEU A 37 0.75 -5.24 17.79
C LEU A 37 0.66 -5.90 16.41
N LEU A 38 1.14 -7.15 16.27
CA LEU A 38 1.17 -7.84 14.98
C LEU A 38 -0.21 -7.99 14.34
N PHE A 39 -1.20 -8.44 15.13
CA PHE A 39 -2.56 -8.66 14.64
C PHE A 39 -3.26 -7.36 14.20
N PRO A 40 -3.35 -6.30 15.03
CA PRO A 40 -4.04 -5.07 14.62
C PRO A 40 -3.35 -4.36 13.45
N ILE A 41 -2.02 -4.31 13.43
CA ILE A 41 -1.27 -3.70 12.31
C ILE A 41 -1.44 -4.55 11.04
N GLY A 42 -1.35 -5.86 11.15
CA GLY A 42 -1.56 -6.78 10.02
C GLY A 42 -2.95 -6.68 9.42
N MET A 43 -3.99 -6.61 10.26
CA MET A 43 -5.36 -6.40 9.79
C MET A 43 -5.55 -5.04 9.11
N ALA A 44 -5.04 -3.96 9.71
CA ALA A 44 -5.13 -2.62 9.14
C ALA A 44 -4.45 -2.57 7.76
N HIS A 45 -3.25 -3.14 7.65
CA HIS A 45 -2.52 -3.25 6.39
C HIS A 45 -3.29 -4.08 5.34
N GLY A 46 -3.78 -5.26 5.71
CA GLY A 46 -4.54 -6.11 4.80
C GLY A 46 -5.81 -5.44 4.26
N LEU A 47 -6.54 -4.69 5.10
CA LEU A 47 -7.71 -3.92 4.67
C LEU A 47 -7.31 -2.79 3.70
N LEU A 48 -6.21 -2.07 3.98
CA LEU A 48 -5.70 -1.04 3.09
C LEU A 48 -5.27 -1.62 1.74
N PHE A 49 -4.63 -2.78 1.72
CA PHE A 49 -4.23 -3.47 0.49
C PHE A 49 -5.45 -3.87 -0.36
N ILE A 50 -6.48 -4.45 0.26
CA ILE A 50 -7.73 -4.80 -0.45
C ILE A 50 -8.39 -3.54 -1.02
N ALA A 51 -8.50 -2.48 -0.22
CA ALA A 51 -9.07 -1.20 -0.66
C ALA A 51 -8.27 -0.61 -1.83
N TYR A 52 -6.94 -0.68 -1.78
CA TYR A 52 -6.05 -0.23 -2.85
C TYR A 52 -6.31 -1.00 -4.15
N ILE A 53 -6.36 -2.34 -4.12
CA ILE A 53 -6.60 -3.16 -5.31
C ILE A 53 -7.97 -2.88 -5.92
N VAL A 54 -9.02 -2.80 -5.10
CA VAL A 54 -10.38 -2.50 -5.59
C VAL A 54 -10.41 -1.17 -6.31
N MET A 55 -9.82 -0.12 -5.73
CA MET A 55 -9.76 1.19 -6.38
C MET A 55 -8.86 1.21 -7.60
N ALA A 56 -7.75 0.46 -7.62
CA ALA A 56 -6.90 0.32 -8.81
C ALA A 56 -7.67 -0.30 -9.98
N ILE A 57 -8.55 -1.27 -9.72
CA ILE A 57 -9.44 -1.86 -10.73
C ILE A 57 -10.45 -0.83 -11.24
N MET A 58 -11.06 -0.04 -10.34
CA MET A 58 -12.01 1.01 -10.73
C MET A 58 -11.33 2.08 -11.59
N LEU A 59 -10.15 2.56 -11.17
CA LEU A 59 -9.37 3.55 -11.91
C LEU A 59 -8.86 3.03 -13.24
N LYS A 60 -8.52 1.74 -13.34
CA LYS A 60 -8.15 1.13 -14.63
C LYS A 60 -9.25 1.32 -15.67
N VAL A 61 -10.51 1.16 -15.28
CA VAL A 61 -11.67 1.34 -16.18
C VAL A 61 -11.91 2.82 -16.45
N GLU A 62 -11.91 3.66 -15.42
CA GLU A 62 -12.19 5.11 -15.53
C GLU A 62 -11.14 5.84 -16.38
N LEU A 63 -9.85 5.56 -16.15
CA LEU A 63 -8.72 6.22 -16.80
C LEU A 63 -8.16 5.43 -18.00
N LYS A 64 -8.84 4.35 -18.39
CA LYS A 64 -8.44 3.46 -19.50
C LYS A 64 -6.97 3.05 -19.44
N TRP A 65 -6.48 2.73 -18.24
CA TRP A 65 -5.08 2.32 -18.07
C TRP A 65 -4.78 1.04 -18.86
N SER A 66 -3.61 1.01 -19.51
CA SER A 66 -3.12 -0.20 -20.14
C SER A 66 -2.92 -1.30 -19.10
N PHE A 67 -3.05 -2.56 -19.51
CA PHE A 67 -2.87 -3.71 -18.62
C PHE A 67 -1.48 -3.71 -17.95
N LYS A 68 -0.45 -3.25 -18.68
CA LYS A 68 0.91 -3.07 -18.14
C LYS A 68 0.94 -2.07 -16.98
N LYS A 69 0.29 -0.91 -17.12
CA LYS A 69 0.23 0.13 -16.08
C LYS A 69 -0.50 -0.38 -14.83
N PHE A 70 -1.62 -1.07 -15.01
CA PHE A 70 -2.37 -1.68 -13.90
C PHE A 70 -1.53 -2.70 -13.10
N ILE A 71 -0.83 -3.60 -13.79
CA ILE A 71 0.06 -4.58 -13.14
C ILE A 71 1.18 -3.86 -12.38
N LEU A 72 1.81 -2.86 -13.00
CA LEU A 72 2.92 -2.14 -12.39
C LEU A 72 2.50 -1.42 -11.10
N ILE A 73 1.33 -0.77 -11.10
CA ILE A 73 0.75 -0.10 -9.94
C ILE A 73 0.35 -1.12 -8.85
N SER A 74 -0.12 -2.31 -9.24
CA SER A 74 -0.48 -3.38 -8.29
C SER A 74 0.77 -3.99 -7.64
N ILE A 75 1.79 -4.31 -8.43
CA ILE A 75 3.08 -4.83 -7.92
C ILE A 75 3.78 -3.80 -7.06
N ALA A 76 3.65 -2.51 -7.38
CA ALA A 76 4.21 -1.44 -6.58
C ALA A 76 3.68 -1.43 -5.13
N SER A 77 2.46 -1.93 -4.87
CA SER A 77 1.96 -2.10 -3.49
C SER A 77 2.56 -3.27 -2.72
N LEU A 78 3.17 -4.25 -3.40
CA LEU A 78 3.79 -5.40 -2.75
C LEU A 78 5.25 -5.13 -2.34
N ILE A 79 5.83 -4.04 -2.84
CA ILE A 79 7.21 -3.68 -2.59
C ILE A 79 7.22 -2.53 -1.58
N PRO A 80 7.98 -2.64 -0.47
CA PRO A 80 8.13 -1.51 0.44
C PRO A 80 8.64 -0.31 -0.36
N PHE A 81 7.96 0.83 -0.20
CA PHE A 81 8.15 2.08 -0.95
C PHE A 81 7.68 2.11 -2.41
N GLY A 82 7.19 1.01 -2.98
CA GLY A 82 6.73 1.00 -4.36
C GLY A 82 5.50 1.89 -4.58
N THR A 83 4.59 2.00 -3.61
CA THR A 83 3.43 2.92 -3.68
C THR A 83 3.87 4.38 -3.79
N PHE A 84 4.85 4.84 -3.00
CA PHE A 84 5.38 6.20 -3.11
C PHE A 84 6.02 6.47 -4.48
N TYR A 85 6.71 5.49 -5.06
CA TYR A 85 7.28 5.63 -6.40
C TYR A 85 6.19 5.68 -7.48
N SER A 86 5.14 4.86 -7.34
CA SER A 86 4.01 4.84 -8.27
C SER A 86 3.25 6.17 -8.30
N GLU A 87 3.13 6.81 -7.13
CA GLU A 87 2.51 8.11 -6.97
C GLU A 87 3.28 9.20 -7.71
N LYS A 88 4.58 9.29 -7.47
CA LYS A 88 5.44 10.32 -8.04
C LYS A 88 5.56 10.24 -9.58
N ASN A 89 5.56 9.02 -10.14
CA ASN A 89 5.89 8.83 -11.56
C ASN A 89 4.68 8.58 -12.47
N TRP A 90 3.63 7.90 -11.98
CA TRP A 90 2.53 7.43 -12.83
C TRP A 90 1.20 8.08 -12.50
N LEU A 91 0.93 8.39 -11.24
CA LEU A 91 -0.33 9.05 -10.83
C LEU A 91 -0.28 10.57 -11.04
N HIS A 92 0.89 11.21 -10.89
CA HIS A 92 0.99 12.65 -11.14
C HIS A 92 0.72 13.04 -12.62
N LYS A 93 0.98 12.13 -13.57
CA LYS A 93 0.64 12.35 -14.99
C LYS A 93 -0.85 12.26 -15.30
N ASP A 94 -1.63 11.64 -14.41
CA ASP A 94 -3.08 11.45 -14.56
C ASP A 94 -3.88 12.37 -13.62
N MET A 95 -3.20 13.16 -12.77
CA MET A 95 -3.77 14.25 -11.95
C MET A 95 -3.96 15.51 -12.77
#